data_AF-A0A243SD94-F1
#
_entry.id   AF-A0A243SD94-F1
#
_cell.length_a   1.000
_cell.length_b   1.000
_cell.length_c   1.000
_cell.angle_alpha   90.00
_cell.angle_beta   90.00
_cell.angle_gamma   90.00
#
_symmetry.space_group_name_H-M   'P 1'
#
loop_
_entity.id
_entity.type
_entity.pdbx_description
1 polymer ?
#
loop_
_entity_poly.entity_id
_entity_poly.type
_entity_poly.pdbx_seq_one_letter_code
_entity_poly.pdbx_strand_id
1 'polypeptide(L)'
;MKTYFLSALVLLCTTSLWSQIKNDKNREFNDLNDALKTPELIYRLNLSNQNLKLDGVDWSKFINLEYLSLKNDHLKEIPSGITKIKTLKSIDLSGNDFDVLPSDFANLEFLEEIKLNDETKMNLPKTLDVLAKLPMLKSLYLENDQLKTIPS
;
A
#
# COMPACT_ATOMS: atom_id res chain seq x y z
N MET A 1 52.31 -4.13 6.89
CA MET A 1 51.62 -3.21 5.95
C MET A 1 50.77 -4.03 5.01
N LYS A 2 49.46 -4.10 5.29
CA LYS A 2 48.34 -4.78 4.60
C LYS A 2 47.31 -4.93 5.74
N THR A 3 46.18 -4.22 5.77
CA THR A 3 45.02 -4.40 4.89
C THR A 3 44.08 -3.18 5.02
N TYR A 4 43.88 -2.41 3.95
CA TYR A 4 42.84 -1.35 3.88
C TYR A 4 41.93 -1.50 2.64
N PHE A 5 41.96 -2.63 1.94
CA PHE A 5 41.26 -2.79 0.66
C PHE A 5 39.81 -3.34 0.74
N LEU A 6 39.30 -3.70 1.93
CA LEU A 6 37.97 -4.30 2.04
C LEU A 6 36.82 -3.29 2.28
N SER A 7 37.09 -2.08 2.76
CA SER A 7 36.02 -1.10 3.08
C SER A 7 35.48 -0.36 1.84
N ALA A 8 36.35 -0.03 0.88
CA ALA A 8 35.94 0.71 -0.33
C ALA A 8 35.08 -0.13 -1.28
N LEU A 9 35.29 -1.45 -1.34
CA LEU A 9 34.55 -2.36 -2.23
C LEU A 9 33.11 -2.62 -1.74
N VAL A 10 32.90 -2.65 -0.43
CA VAL A 10 31.56 -2.76 0.19
C VAL A 10 30.74 -1.47 -0.01
N LEU A 11 31.39 -0.30 0.01
CA LEU A 11 30.75 0.99 -0.26
C LEU A 11 30.34 1.17 -1.73
N LEU A 12 31.16 0.71 -2.68
CA LEU A 12 30.84 0.85 -4.12
C LEU A 12 29.76 -0.13 -4.60
N CYS A 13 29.68 -1.35 -4.03
CA CYS A 13 28.63 -2.32 -4.34
C CYS A 13 27.25 -1.90 -3.81
N THR A 14 27.21 -1.17 -2.69
CA THR A 14 25.95 -0.72 -2.12
C THR A 14 25.36 0.43 -2.95
N THR A 15 26.16 1.44 -3.34
CA THR A 15 25.62 2.58 -4.11
C THR A 15 25.09 2.21 -5.50
N SER A 16 25.70 1.24 -6.19
CA SER A 16 25.23 0.79 -7.51
C SER A 16 23.92 0.02 -7.43
N LEU A 17 23.78 -0.86 -6.43
CA LEU A 17 22.56 -1.62 -6.19
C LEU A 17 21.39 -0.69 -5.80
N TRP A 18 21.65 0.31 -4.95
CA TRP A 18 20.64 1.31 -4.58
C TRP A 18 20.25 2.20 -5.76
N SER A 19 21.19 2.58 -6.63
CA SER A 19 20.87 3.32 -7.85
C SER A 19 19.99 2.51 -8.81
N GLN A 20 20.21 1.20 -8.89
CA GLN A 20 19.41 0.31 -9.74
C GLN A 20 18.00 0.10 -9.16
N ILE A 21 17.90 -0.06 -7.83
CA ILE A 21 16.61 -0.10 -7.11
C ILE A 21 15.82 1.20 -7.33
N LYS A 22 16.49 2.34 -7.24
CA LYS A 22 15.87 3.67 -7.42
C LYS A 22 15.31 3.89 -8.83
N ASN A 23 15.87 3.19 -9.82
CA ASN A 23 15.46 3.29 -11.23
C ASN A 23 14.37 2.27 -11.62
N ASP A 24 14.12 1.24 -10.82
CA ASP A 24 13.11 0.23 -11.12
C ASP A 24 11.83 0.44 -10.31
N LYS A 25 10.97 1.34 -10.80
CA LYS A 25 9.64 1.61 -10.22
C LYS A 25 8.69 0.40 -10.31
N ASN A 26 9.01 -0.59 -11.13
CA ASN A 26 8.18 -1.79 -11.29
C ASN A 26 8.55 -2.88 -10.29
N ARG A 27 9.68 -2.74 -9.60
CA ARG A 27 10.09 -3.69 -8.57
C ARG A 27 9.08 -3.68 -7.42
N GLU A 28 8.51 -4.85 -7.16
CA GLU A 28 7.64 -5.10 -6.03
C GLU A 28 8.45 -5.61 -4.82
N PHE A 29 8.18 -5.04 -3.65
CA PHE A 29 8.76 -5.44 -2.38
C PHE A 29 7.70 -6.19 -1.57
N ASN A 30 8.09 -7.31 -0.96
CA ASN A 30 7.15 -8.20 -0.28
C ASN A 30 7.47 -8.40 1.21
N ASP A 31 8.39 -7.62 1.76
CA ASP A 31 8.77 -7.70 3.17
C ASP A 31 8.77 -6.29 3.76
N LEU A 32 7.97 -6.09 4.81
CA LEU A 32 7.83 -4.79 5.45
C LEU A 32 9.13 -4.32 6.13
N ASN A 33 9.90 -5.23 6.73
CA ASN A 33 11.15 -4.88 7.41
C ASN A 33 12.21 -4.41 6.42
N ASP A 34 12.27 -5.03 5.25
CA ASP A 34 13.16 -4.59 4.16
C ASP A 34 12.70 -3.25 3.59
N ALA A 35 11.40 -3.08 3.37
CA ALA A 35 10.84 -1.83 2.86
C ALA A 35 11.12 -0.65 3.81
N LEU A 36 11.04 -0.88 5.13
CA LEU A 36 11.32 0.12 6.17
C LEU A 36 12.79 0.56 6.25
N LYS A 37 13.74 -0.19 5.66
CA LYS A 37 15.15 0.22 5.60
C LYS A 37 15.38 1.37 4.62
N THR A 38 14.57 1.45 3.56
CA THR A 38 14.68 2.48 2.50
C THR A 38 13.30 2.84 1.92
N PRO A 39 12.36 3.34 2.75
CA PRO A 39 10.97 3.57 2.35
C PRO A 39 10.82 4.58 1.20
N GLU A 40 11.75 5.51 1.07
CA GLU A 40 11.80 6.50 -0.01
C GLU A 40 12.14 5.90 -1.38
N LEU A 41 12.62 4.66 -1.45
CA LEU A 41 12.91 3.95 -2.71
C LEU A 41 11.78 3.01 -3.14
N ILE A 42 10.73 2.87 -2.32
CA ILE A 42 9.66 1.90 -2.54
C ILE A 42 8.52 2.55 -3.34
N TYR A 43 8.27 2.01 -4.53
CA TYR A 43 7.13 2.38 -5.37
C TYR A 43 5.98 1.37 -5.29
N ARG A 44 6.30 0.10 -5.06
CA ARG A 44 5.33 -1.00 -5.02
C ARG A 44 5.62 -1.90 -3.83
N LEU A 45 4.64 -2.04 -2.95
CA LEU A 45 4.74 -2.85 -1.73
C LEU A 45 3.55 -3.81 -1.66
N ASN A 46 3.84 -5.10 -1.60
CA ASN A 46 2.85 -6.16 -1.52
C ASN A 46 3.05 -6.96 -0.23
N LEU A 47 2.20 -6.69 0.76
CA LEU A 47 2.23 -7.35 2.06
C LEU A 47 1.16 -8.43 2.19
N SER A 48 0.55 -8.84 1.09
CA SER A 48 -0.61 -9.73 1.11
C SER A 48 -0.32 -11.08 1.77
N ASN A 49 -1.30 -11.61 2.51
CA ASN A 49 -1.26 -12.91 3.18
C ASN A 49 -0.13 -13.05 4.22
N GLN A 50 0.20 -11.96 4.92
CA GLN A 50 1.27 -11.95 5.91
C GLN A 50 0.76 -11.78 7.34
N ASN A 51 -0.51 -11.40 7.53
CA ASN A 51 -1.14 -11.21 8.85
C ASN A 51 -0.28 -10.31 9.77
N LEU A 52 0.27 -9.24 9.19
CA LEU A 52 1.20 -8.35 9.86
C LEU A 52 0.47 -7.44 10.85
N LYS A 53 1.14 -7.12 11.97
CA LYS A 53 0.77 -5.99 12.79
C LYS A 53 1.33 -4.72 12.16
N LEU A 54 0.45 -3.90 11.60
CA LEU A 54 0.81 -2.63 10.95
C LEU A 54 0.77 -1.44 11.92
N ASP A 55 0.41 -1.67 13.18
CA ASP A 55 0.43 -0.67 14.24
C ASP A 55 1.84 -0.10 14.43
N GLY A 56 1.94 1.23 14.45
CA GLY A 56 3.21 1.93 14.65
C GLY A 56 4.08 2.07 13.40
N VAL A 57 3.64 1.56 12.24
CA VAL A 57 4.31 1.86 10.97
C VAL A 57 4.12 3.33 10.61
N ASP A 58 5.23 4.04 10.42
CA ASP A 58 5.21 5.42 9.93
C ASP A 58 5.11 5.43 8.40
N TRP A 59 3.88 5.29 7.91
CA TRP A 59 3.56 5.28 6.48
C TRP A 59 3.95 6.59 5.76
N SER A 60 4.17 7.69 6.48
CA SER A 60 4.56 8.97 5.88
C SER A 60 5.95 8.95 5.24
N LYS A 61 6.80 7.96 5.60
CA LYS A 61 8.13 7.78 5.02
C LYS A 61 8.10 7.21 3.59
N PHE A 62 7.02 6.56 3.20
CA PHE A 62 6.84 5.93 1.89
C PHE A 62 6.42 6.96 0.84
N ILE A 63 7.23 8.00 0.68
CA ILE A 63 6.92 9.21 -0.11
C ILE A 63 6.78 8.98 -1.62
N ASN A 64 7.18 7.80 -2.12
CA ASN A 64 7.11 7.43 -3.52
C ASN A 64 6.18 6.23 -3.77
N LEU A 65 5.48 5.73 -2.75
CA LEU A 65 4.68 4.52 -2.87
C LEU A 65 3.45 4.79 -3.74
N GLU A 66 3.34 4.06 -4.84
CA GLU A 66 2.26 4.15 -5.83
C GLU A 66 1.32 2.94 -5.77
N TYR A 67 1.81 1.78 -5.32
CA TYR A 67 1.02 0.56 -5.16
C TYR A 67 1.21 -0.07 -3.78
N LEU A 68 0.09 -0.39 -3.13
CA LEU A 68 0.07 -1.10 -1.84
C LEU A 68 -0.95 -2.24 -1.90
N SER A 69 -0.51 -3.45 -1.56
CA SER A 69 -1.41 -4.59 -1.35
C SER A 69 -1.37 -5.03 0.09
N LEU A 70 -2.55 -5.09 0.73
CA LEU A 70 -2.79 -5.62 2.08
C LEU A 70 -3.85 -6.73 2.01
N LYS A 71 -3.87 -7.46 0.89
CA LYS A 71 -4.87 -8.47 0.62
C LYS A 71 -4.75 -9.63 1.59
N ASN A 72 -5.88 -10.14 2.08
CA ASN A 72 -5.97 -11.31 2.95
C ASN A 72 -5.13 -11.18 4.25
N ASP A 73 -5.16 -10.02 4.90
CA ASP A 73 -4.42 -9.76 6.15
C ASP A 73 -5.33 -9.68 7.39
N HIS A 74 -6.61 -10.03 7.26
CA HIS A 74 -7.61 -10.00 8.34
C HIS A 74 -7.73 -8.64 9.04
N LEU A 75 -7.49 -7.56 8.29
CA LEU A 75 -7.58 -6.20 8.79
C LEU A 75 -9.05 -5.83 9.06
N LYS A 76 -9.29 -5.19 10.20
CA LYS A 76 -10.62 -4.67 10.56
C LYS A 76 -10.76 -3.17 10.35
N GLU A 77 -9.64 -2.48 10.29
CA GLU A 77 -9.53 -1.04 10.12
C GLU A 77 -8.31 -0.71 9.26
N ILE A 78 -8.37 0.40 8.54
CA ILE A 78 -7.24 0.88 7.75
C ILE A 78 -6.12 1.31 8.70
N PRO A 79 -4.90 0.76 8.57
CA PRO A 79 -3.76 1.17 9.39
C PRO A 79 -3.54 2.69 9.40
N SER A 80 -3.28 3.23 10.60
CA SER A 80 -3.07 4.66 10.80
C SER A 80 -1.98 5.21 9.89
N GLY A 81 -2.26 6.28 9.15
CA GLY A 81 -1.29 6.95 8.31
C GLY A 81 -1.25 6.50 6.84
N ILE A 82 -1.91 5.40 6.45
CA ILE A 82 -2.03 5.03 5.03
C ILE A 82 -2.65 6.15 4.21
N THR A 83 -3.66 6.83 4.77
CA THR A 83 -4.35 7.98 4.14
C THR A 83 -3.45 9.22 3.94
N LYS A 84 -2.21 9.20 4.46
CA LYS A 84 -1.20 10.25 4.23
C LYS A 84 -0.32 9.99 3.01
N ILE A 85 -0.39 8.80 2.40
CA ILE A 85 0.43 8.45 1.23
C ILE A 85 -0.20 9.09 -0.02
N LYS A 86 0.10 10.36 -0.25
CA LYS A 86 -0.47 11.15 -1.36
C LYS A 86 -0.06 10.64 -2.75
N THR A 87 0.96 9.80 -2.85
CA THR A 87 1.40 9.22 -4.13
C THR A 87 0.68 7.94 -4.51
N LEU A 88 -0.15 7.37 -3.62
CA LEU A 88 -0.77 6.07 -3.83
C LEU A 88 -1.79 6.13 -4.98
N LYS A 89 -1.63 5.25 -5.96
CA LYS A 89 -2.48 5.15 -7.17
C LYS A 89 -3.34 3.91 -7.19
N SER A 90 -2.86 2.80 -6.63
CA SER A 90 -3.60 1.55 -6.57
C SER A 90 -3.45 0.94 -5.17
N ILE A 91 -4.57 0.52 -4.59
CA ILE A 91 -4.59 -0.21 -3.33
C ILE A 91 -5.45 -1.46 -3.45
N ASP A 92 -4.91 -2.60 -3.01
CA ASP A 92 -5.64 -3.86 -2.90
C ASP A 92 -5.89 -4.16 -1.42
N LEU A 93 -7.16 -4.11 -1.04
CA LEU A 93 -7.66 -4.35 0.30
C LEU A 93 -8.53 -5.61 0.36
N SER A 94 -8.53 -6.43 -0.69
CA SER A 94 -9.44 -7.57 -0.81
C SER A 94 -9.25 -8.61 0.29
N GLY A 95 -10.32 -9.30 0.68
CA GLY A 95 -10.30 -10.43 1.60
C GLY A 95 -9.88 -10.09 3.03
N ASN A 96 -10.18 -8.88 3.48
CA ASN A 96 -10.08 -8.44 4.86
C ASN A 96 -11.47 -8.47 5.55
N ASP A 97 -11.56 -7.87 6.73
CA ASP A 97 -12.73 -7.88 7.61
C ASP A 97 -13.17 -6.45 7.95
N PHE A 98 -13.11 -5.52 6.97
CA PHE A 98 -13.47 -4.12 7.22
C PHE A 98 -14.98 -3.95 7.42
N ASP A 99 -15.38 -3.16 8.42
CA ASP A 99 -16.77 -2.72 8.56
C ASP A 99 -17.08 -1.54 7.63
N VAL A 100 -16.20 -0.53 7.59
CA VAL A 100 -16.33 0.64 6.73
C VAL A 100 -14.96 1.29 6.49
N LEU A 101 -14.76 1.92 5.33
CA LEU A 101 -13.59 2.77 5.13
C LEU A 101 -13.72 4.08 5.94
N PRO A 102 -12.63 4.59 6.55
CA PRO A 102 -12.68 5.82 7.32
C PRO A 102 -12.96 7.04 6.41
N SER A 103 -13.59 8.10 6.94
CA SER A 103 -13.86 9.33 6.17
C SER A 103 -12.62 9.93 5.50
N ASP A 104 -11.49 9.77 6.18
CA ASP A 104 -10.20 10.32 5.83
C ASP A 104 -9.55 9.55 4.66
N PHE A 105 -10.16 8.45 4.22
CA PHE A 105 -9.71 7.71 3.04
C PHE A 105 -9.79 8.56 1.76
N ALA A 106 -10.71 9.53 1.73
CA ALA A 106 -10.81 10.55 0.67
C ALA A 106 -9.55 11.43 0.55
N ASN A 107 -8.62 11.39 1.53
CA ASN A 107 -7.33 12.08 1.44
C ASN A 107 -6.35 11.43 0.46
N LEU A 108 -6.64 10.24 -0.08
CA LEU A 108 -5.84 9.61 -1.13
C LEU A 108 -6.14 10.26 -2.48
N GLU A 109 -5.69 11.49 -2.66
CA GLU A 109 -6.03 12.40 -3.78
C GLU A 109 -5.70 11.84 -5.17
N PHE A 110 -4.73 10.93 -5.26
CA PHE A 110 -4.28 10.34 -6.53
C PHE A 110 -4.64 8.86 -6.66
N LEU A 111 -5.50 8.33 -5.78
CA LEU A 111 -5.94 6.95 -5.88
C LEU A 111 -6.84 6.78 -7.10
N GLU A 112 -6.41 5.94 -8.04
CA GLU A 112 -7.09 5.65 -9.29
C GLU A 112 -7.80 4.29 -9.26
N GLU A 113 -7.25 3.34 -8.50
CA GLU A 113 -7.74 1.98 -8.41
C GLU A 113 -7.87 1.54 -6.96
N ILE A 114 -9.02 0.95 -6.63
CA ILE A 114 -9.22 0.25 -5.36
C ILE A 114 -9.87 -1.11 -5.59
N LYS A 115 -9.34 -2.12 -4.90
CA LYS A 115 -9.92 -3.46 -4.83
C LYS A 115 -10.41 -3.75 -3.43
N LEU A 116 -11.68 -4.06 -3.31
CA LEU A 116 -12.36 -4.42 -2.06
C LEU A 116 -13.09 -5.75 -2.23
N ASN A 117 -12.57 -6.64 -3.06
CA ASN A 117 -13.22 -7.93 -3.30
C ASN A 117 -13.25 -8.78 -2.02
N ASP A 118 -14.24 -9.65 -1.90
CA ASP A 118 -14.42 -10.58 -0.78
C ASP A 118 -14.62 -9.90 0.60
N GLU A 119 -15.09 -8.64 0.63
CA GLU A 119 -15.40 -7.84 1.82
C GLU A 119 -16.83 -8.08 2.34
N THR A 120 -17.18 -9.34 2.60
CA THR A 120 -18.56 -9.77 2.88
C THR A 120 -19.25 -9.14 4.11
N LYS A 121 -18.49 -8.48 4.99
CA LYS A 121 -18.99 -7.80 6.21
C LYS A 121 -19.10 -6.29 6.05
N MET A 122 -18.59 -5.73 4.95
CA MET A 122 -18.47 -4.30 4.77
C MET A 122 -19.84 -3.64 4.58
N ASN A 123 -20.05 -2.53 5.27
CA ASN A 123 -21.15 -1.62 5.03
C ASN A 123 -20.93 -0.85 3.73
N LEU A 124 -21.23 -1.54 2.63
CA LEU A 124 -20.94 -1.04 1.29
C LEU A 124 -21.56 0.34 1.00
N PRO A 125 -22.84 0.65 1.36
CA PRO A 125 -23.39 1.99 1.16
C PRO A 125 -22.55 3.10 1.80
N LYS A 126 -22.14 2.93 3.06
CA LYS A 126 -21.29 3.92 3.73
C LYS A 126 -19.88 3.98 3.13
N THR A 127 -19.32 2.85 2.73
CA THR A 127 -18.03 2.81 2.04
C THR A 127 -18.09 3.58 0.72
N LEU A 128 -19.17 3.42 -0.04
CA LEU A 128 -19.37 4.16 -1.30
C LEU A 128 -19.49 5.67 -1.10
N ASP A 129 -20.13 6.13 -0.02
CA ASP A 129 -20.16 7.56 0.34
C ASP A 129 -18.75 8.15 0.58
N VAL A 130 -17.81 7.31 1.06
CA VAL A 130 -16.40 7.68 1.20
C VAL A 130 -15.69 7.67 -0.15
N LEU A 131 -15.86 6.60 -0.93
CA LEU A 131 -15.22 6.44 -2.24
C LEU A 131 -15.66 7.49 -3.25
N ALA A 132 -16.92 7.94 -3.20
CA ALA A 132 -17.45 9.00 -4.07
C ALA A 132 -16.73 10.35 -3.88
N LYS A 133 -15.98 10.52 -2.78
CA LYS A 133 -15.18 11.73 -2.50
C LYS A 133 -13.75 11.63 -3.04
N LEU A 134 -13.32 10.47 -3.55
CA LEU A 134 -12.00 10.31 -4.16
C LEU A 134 -12.00 10.98 -5.54
N PRO A 135 -11.18 12.02 -5.75
CA PRO A 135 -11.28 12.85 -6.95
C PRO A 135 -10.76 12.15 -8.22
N MET A 136 -9.91 11.12 -8.07
CA MET A 136 -9.23 10.46 -9.18
C MET A 136 -9.59 8.98 -9.36
N LEU A 137 -10.57 8.47 -8.61
CA LEU A 137 -10.94 7.07 -8.68
C LEU A 137 -11.54 6.73 -10.05
N LYS A 138 -10.97 5.73 -10.72
CA LYS A 138 -11.37 5.26 -12.06
C LYS A 138 -11.88 3.82 -12.04
N SER A 139 -11.29 2.99 -11.18
CA SER A 139 -11.55 1.56 -11.12
C SER A 139 -11.89 1.15 -9.69
N LEU A 140 -13.07 0.56 -9.52
CA LEU A 140 -13.57 0.01 -8.27
C LEU A 140 -13.93 -1.45 -8.48
N TYR A 141 -13.27 -2.35 -7.77
CA TYR A 141 -13.52 -3.79 -7.80
C TYR A 141 -14.24 -4.21 -6.53
N LEU A 142 -15.42 -4.82 -6.69
CA LEU A 142 -16.34 -5.22 -5.63
C LEU A 142 -16.87 -6.67 -5.82
N GLU A 143 -15.99 -7.56 -6.28
CA GLU A 143 -16.34 -8.95 -6.53
C GLU A 143 -16.62 -9.68 -5.21
N ASN A 144 -17.69 -10.47 -5.15
CA ASN A 144 -18.11 -11.25 -3.98
C ASN A 144 -18.52 -10.46 -2.72
N ASP A 145 -18.84 -9.16 -2.83
CA ASP A 145 -19.22 -8.30 -1.68
C ASP A 145 -20.71 -8.30 -1.35
N GLN A 146 -21.42 -9.38 -1.71
CA GLN A 146 -22.88 -9.49 -1.52
C GLN A 146 -23.70 -8.36 -2.18
N LEU A 147 -23.14 -7.70 -3.22
CA LEU A 147 -23.81 -6.64 -3.95
C LEU A 147 -25.09 -7.16 -4.60
N LYS A 148 -26.25 -6.73 -4.09
CA LYS A 148 -27.57 -7.11 -4.65
C LYS A 148 -27.98 -6.23 -5.83
N THR A 149 -27.53 -4.98 -5.82
CA THR A 149 -27.92 -3.95 -6.79
C THR A 149 -26.73 -3.05 -7.04
N ILE A 150 -26.60 -2.54 -8.26
CA ILE A 150 -25.61 -1.51 -8.56
C ILE A 150 -26.00 -0.22 -7.81
N PRO A 151 -25.08 0.39 -7.04
CA PRO A 151 -25.34 1.68 -6.39
C PRO A 151 -25.54 2.76 -7.45
N SER A 152 -26.58 3.59 -7.28
CA SER A 152 -26.92 4.71 -8.17
C SER A 152 -26.08 5.95 -7.91
#